data_AF-A0A3M6UL08-F1
#
_entry.id   AF-A0A3M6UL08-F1
#
_cell.length_a   1.000
_cell.length_b   1.000
_cell.length_c   1.000
_cell.angle_alpha   90.00
_cell.angle_beta   90.00
_cell.angle_gamma   90.00
#
_symmetry.space_group_name_H-M   'P 1'
#
loop_
_entity.id
_entity.type
_entity.pdbx_description
1 polymer ?
#
loop_
_entity_poly.entity_id
_entity_poly.type
_entity_poly.pdbx_seq_one_letter_code
_entity_poly.pdbx_strand_id
1 'polypeptide(L)'
;MHLFVLIVTFGIAFTSGYGPPDTLKGLHFIGVGYDIIRGNPDCDLGGIDPELKTTRKILKLTWNDGKLSVDKKYKVPDQIVFANRNSRVEEIVQKVFFGPKSYQDKLKTVVKVDGE
;
A
#
# COMPACT_ATOMS: atom_id res chain seq x y z
N MET A 1 -60.29 12.26 -29.54
CA MET A 1 -59.44 11.17 -29.03
C MET A 1 -58.29 11.80 -28.26
N HIS A 2 -58.35 11.81 -26.93
CA HIS A 2 -57.28 12.40 -26.11
C HIS A 2 -56.28 11.33 -25.72
N LEU A 3 -55.04 11.49 -26.17
CA LEU A 3 -53.92 10.62 -25.86
C LEU A 3 -53.30 11.08 -24.53
N PHE A 4 -53.44 10.27 -23.49
CA PHE A 4 -52.73 10.47 -22.22
C PHE A 4 -51.37 9.76 -22.30
N VAL A 5 -50.28 10.53 -22.29
CA VAL A 5 -48.92 10.00 -22.19
C VAL A 5 -48.53 9.95 -20.71
N LEU A 6 -48.41 8.74 -20.17
CA LEU A 6 -47.98 8.47 -18.80
C LEU A 6 -46.46 8.26 -18.81
N ILE A 7 -45.70 9.28 -18.40
CA ILE A 7 -44.25 9.19 -18.28
C ILE A 7 -43.94 8.54 -16.92
N VAL A 8 -43.62 7.25 -16.94
CA VAL A 8 -43.12 6.52 -15.77
C VAL A 8 -41.62 6.80 -15.66
N THR A 9 -41.24 7.72 -14.77
CA THR A 9 -39.84 7.97 -14.43
C THR A 9 -39.35 6.87 -13.47
N PHE A 10 -38.60 5.90 -14.00
CA PHE A 10 -37.80 5.01 -13.17
C PHE A 10 -36.65 5.80 -12.55
N GLY A 11 -36.85 6.27 -11.31
CA GLY A 11 -35.76 6.79 -10.50
C GLY A 11 -34.81 5.65 -10.12
N ILE A 12 -33.72 5.48 -10.89
CA ILE A 12 -32.62 4.61 -10.49
C ILE A 12 -31.91 5.30 -9.33
N ALA A 13 -32.22 4.90 -8.10
CA ALA A 13 -31.45 5.27 -6.94
C ALA A 13 -30.09 4.56 -7.03
N PHE A 14 -29.07 5.25 -7.53
CA PHE A 14 -27.69 4.84 -7.32
C PHE A 14 -27.37 5.04 -5.84
N THR A 15 -27.54 3.98 -5.04
CA THR A 15 -26.96 3.94 -3.71
C THR A 15 -25.45 3.82 -3.92
N SER A 16 -24.72 4.92 -3.74
CA SER A 16 -23.27 4.85 -3.68
C SER A 16 -22.93 3.93 -2.52
N GLY A 17 -22.38 2.75 -2.79
CA GLY A 17 -21.94 1.78 -1.78
C GLY A 17 -20.76 2.32 -0.98
N TYR A 18 -20.99 3.32 -0.13
CA TYR A 18 -20.04 3.80 0.86
C TYR A 18 -20.28 3.02 2.15
N GLY A 19 -19.70 1.82 2.21
CA GLY A 19 -19.33 1.25 3.50
C GLY A 19 -18.27 2.12 4.19
N PRO A 20 -18.03 1.95 5.50
CA PRO A 20 -16.94 2.65 6.17
C PRO A 20 -15.62 2.35 5.43
N PRO A 21 -14.76 3.36 5.19
CA PRO A 21 -13.53 3.15 4.45
C PRO A 21 -12.64 2.13 5.15
N ASP A 22 -12.18 1.14 4.37
CA ASP A 22 -11.36 0.04 4.86
C ASP A 22 -10.00 0.54 5.37
N THR A 23 -9.40 -0.24 6.27
CA THR A 23 -8.05 0.01 6.76
C THR A 23 -7.04 -0.74 5.90
N LEU A 24 -6.05 -0.04 5.36
CA LEU A 24 -5.02 -0.63 4.50
C LEU A 24 -4.12 -1.61 5.27
N LYS A 25 -4.04 -2.87 4.81
CA LYS A 25 -3.13 -3.89 5.39
C LYS A 25 -1.66 -3.44 5.36
N GLY A 26 -1.25 -2.71 4.31
CA GLY A 26 0.12 -2.22 4.15
C GLY A 26 0.57 -1.20 5.20
N LEU A 27 -0.36 -0.48 5.84
CA LEU A 27 -0.02 0.48 6.91
C LEU A 27 0.64 -0.20 8.11
N HIS A 28 0.43 -1.50 8.28
CA HIS A 28 1.09 -2.28 9.32
C HIS A 28 2.62 -2.24 9.23
N PHE A 29 3.20 -2.01 8.06
CA PHE A 29 4.66 -1.99 7.88
C PHE A 29 5.29 -0.59 8.00
N ILE A 30 4.49 0.48 8.00
CA ILE A 30 5.03 1.84 8.08
C ILE A 30 5.50 2.17 9.50
N GLY A 31 6.69 2.75 9.62
CA GLY A 31 7.27 3.17 10.89
C GLY A 31 7.74 2.02 11.78
N VAL A 32 7.87 0.81 11.25
CA VAL A 32 8.48 -0.33 11.95
C VAL A 32 10.00 -0.23 11.91
N GLY A 33 10.69 -0.86 12.86
CA GLY A 33 12.14 -0.94 12.83
C GLY A 33 12.66 -1.92 11.77
N TYR A 34 13.88 -1.70 11.31
CA TYR A 34 14.59 -2.60 10.38
C TYR A 34 16.06 -2.72 10.80
N ASP A 35 16.60 -3.95 10.83
CA ASP A 35 18.03 -4.19 11.03
C ASP A 35 18.72 -4.35 9.67
N ILE A 36 19.50 -3.35 9.28
CA ILE A 36 20.16 -3.32 7.97
C ILE A 36 21.34 -4.31 7.86
N ILE A 37 21.91 -4.74 8.99
CA ILE A 37 23.05 -5.67 9.00
C ILE A 37 22.57 -7.11 8.82
N ARG A 38 21.40 -7.43 9.39
CA ARG A 38 20.85 -8.79 9.38
C ARG A 38 19.74 -8.99 8.35
N GLY A 39 19.20 -7.91 7.80
CA GLY A 39 18.07 -7.94 6.87
C GLY A 39 18.38 -8.66 5.57
N ASN A 40 17.34 -9.29 5.03
CA ASN A 40 17.39 -9.97 3.74
C ASN A 40 16.04 -9.84 3.01
N PRO A 41 15.89 -8.86 2.10
CA PRO A 41 14.63 -8.61 1.43
C PRO A 41 14.32 -9.62 0.31
N ASP A 42 15.27 -10.51 -0.02
CA ASP A 42 15.13 -11.58 -1.02
C ASP A 42 14.75 -12.93 -0.38
N CYS A 43 14.03 -12.89 0.74
CA CYS A 43 13.66 -14.08 1.51
C CYS A 43 12.41 -14.78 0.96
N ASP A 44 12.51 -16.09 0.72
CA ASP A 44 11.42 -16.93 0.21
C ASP A 44 10.39 -17.38 1.26
N LEU A 45 10.53 -16.98 2.53
CA LEU A 45 9.65 -17.39 3.63
C LEU A 45 8.43 -16.47 3.80
N GLY A 46 7.65 -16.29 2.73
CA GLY A 46 6.38 -15.56 2.78
C GLY A 46 6.47 -14.06 2.43
N GLY A 47 7.58 -13.61 1.86
CA GLY A 47 7.70 -12.28 1.24
C GLY A 47 7.85 -11.11 2.21
N ILE A 48 8.08 -11.37 3.50
CA ILE A 48 8.42 -10.36 4.51
C ILE A 48 9.86 -10.60 4.94
N ASP A 49 10.67 -9.55 4.92
CA ASP A 49 12.06 -9.60 5.37
C ASP A 49 12.11 -10.03 6.86
N PRO A 50 12.93 -11.05 7.23
CA PRO A 50 13.02 -11.57 8.60
C PRO A 50 13.34 -10.52 9.66
N GLU A 51 14.05 -9.45 9.27
CA GLU A 51 14.49 -8.41 10.19
C GLU A 51 13.61 -7.16 10.17
N LEU A 52 12.50 -7.19 9.41
CA LEU A 52 11.45 -6.19 9.53
C LEU A 52 10.70 -6.39 10.85
N LYS A 53 10.92 -5.51 11.82
CA LYS A 53 10.39 -5.64 13.17
C LYS A 53 8.94 -5.16 13.24
N THR A 54 8.03 -5.90 12.62
CA THR A 54 6.60 -5.57 12.48
C THR A 54 5.88 -5.27 13.80
N THR A 55 6.31 -5.91 14.89
CA THR A 55 5.79 -5.67 16.26
C THR A 55 6.42 -4.46 16.95
N ARG A 56 7.55 -3.94 16.46
CA ARG A 56 8.26 -2.79 17.02
C ARG A 56 8.04 -1.55 16.15
N LYS A 57 7.07 -0.75 16.55
CA LYS A 57 6.83 0.59 15.97
C LYS A 57 7.82 1.61 16.55
N ILE A 58 8.58 2.23 15.67
CA ILE A 58 9.48 3.35 15.97
C ILE A 58 8.72 4.66 15.85
N LEU A 59 7.87 4.78 14.82
CA LEU A 59 7.02 5.96 14.62
C LEU A 59 5.63 5.74 15.18
N LYS A 60 5.11 6.75 15.88
CA LYS A 60 3.70 6.80 16.31
C LYS A 60 2.86 7.42 15.20
N LEU A 61 1.82 6.69 14.79
CA LEU A 61 0.85 7.13 13.79
C LEU A 61 -0.45 7.52 14.49
N THR A 62 -1.03 8.66 14.13
CA THR A 62 -2.30 9.15 14.70
C THR A 62 -3.41 9.16 13.66
N TRP A 63 -4.66 9.19 14.14
CA TRP A 63 -5.87 9.04 13.33
C TRP A 63 -6.91 10.11 13.68
N ASN A 64 -6.47 11.26 14.15
CA ASN A 64 -7.34 12.26 14.76
C ASN A 64 -8.13 13.03 13.71
N ASP A 65 -7.58 13.19 12.51
CA ASP A 65 -8.13 14.09 11.49
C ASP A 65 -9.13 13.39 10.56
N GLY A 66 -9.37 12.08 10.76
CA GLY A 66 -10.22 11.29 9.86
C GLY A 66 -9.71 11.27 8.42
N LYS A 67 -8.40 11.48 8.20
CA LYS A 67 -7.77 11.64 6.89
C LYS A 67 -8.00 10.41 6.01
N LEU A 68 -8.25 10.67 4.73
CA LEU A 68 -8.44 9.64 3.71
C LEU A 68 -7.28 9.62 2.71
N SER A 69 -7.11 8.48 2.04
CA SER A 69 -6.20 8.32 0.90
C SER A 69 -6.55 9.27 -0.26
N VAL A 70 -5.65 9.43 -1.22
CA VAL A 70 -5.84 10.32 -2.39
C VAL A 70 -7.10 9.94 -3.18
N ASP A 71 -7.41 8.65 -3.30
CA ASP A 71 -8.61 8.13 -3.95
C ASP A 71 -9.86 8.09 -3.03
N LYS A 72 -9.74 8.60 -1.81
CA LYS A 72 -10.77 8.64 -0.75
C LYS A 72 -11.34 7.28 -0.34
N LYS A 73 -10.67 6.17 -0.68
CA LYS A 73 -11.15 4.81 -0.40
C LYS A 73 -10.74 4.27 0.96
N TYR A 74 -9.62 4.73 1.50
CA TYR A 74 -9.02 4.18 2.70
C TYR A 74 -8.82 5.25 3.75
N LYS A 75 -8.99 4.88 5.01
CA LYS A 75 -8.52 5.74 6.10
C LYS A 75 -6.99 5.67 6.13
N VAL A 76 -6.34 6.80 6.34
CA VAL A 76 -4.89 6.90 6.49
C VAL A 76 -4.49 7.69 7.74
N PRO A 77 -3.33 7.41 8.36
CA PRO A 77 -2.83 8.22 9.46
C PRO A 77 -2.55 9.67 9.04
N ASP A 78 -2.63 10.58 9.99
CA ASP A 78 -2.50 12.02 9.78
C ASP A 78 -1.16 12.36 9.08
N GLN A 79 -0.08 11.65 9.44
CA GLN A 79 1.28 11.84 8.91
C GLN A 79 1.52 11.20 7.53
N ILE A 80 0.62 10.34 7.04
CA ILE A 80 0.86 9.52 5.84
C ILE A 80 0.08 10.06 4.66
N VAL A 81 0.72 10.14 3.50
CA VAL A 81 0.05 10.33 2.21
C VAL A 81 0.06 8.98 1.50
N PHE A 82 -1.12 8.47 1.15
CA PHE A 82 -1.27 7.19 0.46
C PHE A 82 -1.99 7.37 -0.86
N ALA A 83 -1.34 6.94 -1.93
CA ALA A 83 -1.92 6.80 -3.26
C ALA A 83 -2.05 5.30 -3.58
N ASN A 84 -3.28 4.84 -3.75
CA ASN A 84 -3.52 3.49 -4.22
C ASN A 84 -3.05 3.37 -5.68
N ARG A 85 -2.25 2.34 -5.98
CA ARG A 85 -1.80 2.07 -7.34
C ARG A 85 -2.62 0.93 -7.93
N ASN A 86 -3.54 1.24 -8.84
CA ASN A 86 -4.38 0.25 -9.53
C ASN A 86 -3.67 -0.38 -10.76
N SER A 87 -2.35 -0.55 -10.70
CA SER A 87 -1.56 -1.19 -11.75
C SER A 87 -0.62 -2.17 -11.09
N ARG A 88 -0.78 -3.46 -11.36
CA ARG A 88 0.26 -4.43 -11.04
C ARG A 88 1.41 -4.20 -12.01
N VAL A 89 2.58 -3.85 -11.49
CA VAL A 89 3.82 -3.88 -12.27
C VAL A 89 4.37 -5.28 -12.13
N GLU A 90 4.30 -6.06 -13.21
CA GLU A 90 4.99 -7.34 -13.28
C GLU A 90 6.31 -7.09 -14.00
N GLU A 91 7.41 -7.17 -13.25
CA GLU A 91 8.75 -7.12 -13.81
C GLU A 91 9.41 -8.48 -13.59
N ILE A 92 9.62 -9.24 -14.67
CA ILE A 92 10.38 -10.49 -14.61
C ILE A 92 11.85 -10.14 -14.78
N VAL A 93 12.59 -10.10 -13.67
CA VAL A 93 14.02 -9.82 -13.66
C VAL A 93 14.80 -11.13 -13.60
N GLN A 94 15.34 -11.58 -14.73
CA GLN A 94 16.36 -12.63 -14.76
C GLN A 94 17.75 -11.96 -14.78
N LYS A 95 18.45 -12.02 -13.64
CA LYS A 95 19.84 -11.57 -13.52
C LYS A 95 20.70 -12.70 -12.98
N VAL A 96 21.81 -12.96 -13.65
CA VAL A 96 22.86 -13.86 -13.15
C VAL A 96 23.76 -13.03 -12.23
N PHE A 97 23.89 -13.47 -10.98
CA PHE A 97 24.78 -12.86 -9.98
C PHE A 97 25.82 -13.89 -9.56
N PHE A 98 27.06 -13.42 -9.39
CA PHE A 98 28.18 -14.24 -8.95
C PHE A 98 28.95 -13.52 -7.84
N GLY A 99 29.08 -14.19 -6.70
CA GLY A 99 29.80 -13.69 -5.54
C GLY A 99 29.05 -12.62 -4.72
N PRO A 100 29.55 -12.31 -3.51
CA PRO A 100 28.81 -11.53 -2.51
C PRO A 100 28.48 -10.09 -2.94
N LYS A 101 29.37 -9.44 -3.69
CA LYS A 101 29.18 -8.05 -4.12
C LYS A 101 27.98 -7.90 -5.05
N SER A 102 27.86 -8.78 -6.05
CA SER A 102 26.75 -8.73 -7.01
C SER A 102 25.41 -9.06 -6.36
N TYR A 103 25.41 -9.92 -5.34
CA TYR A 103 24.24 -10.19 -4.51
C TYR A 103 23.82 -8.93 -3.73
N GLN A 104 24.75 -8.25 -3.06
CA GLN A 104 24.45 -7.01 -2.35
C GLN A 104 23.90 -5.92 -3.28
N ASP A 105 24.43 -5.80 -4.50
CA ASP A 105 23.96 -4.82 -5.47
C ASP A 105 22.53 -5.12 -5.96
N LYS A 106 22.14 -6.41 -6.06
CA LYS A 106 20.73 -6.81 -6.27
C LYS A 106 19.84 -6.33 -5.12
N LEU A 107 20.27 -6.48 -3.87
CA LEU A 107 19.46 -6.10 -2.69
C LEU A 107 19.30 -4.57 -2.57
N LYS A 108 20.32 -3.78 -2.91
CA LYS A 108 20.25 -2.30 -2.89
C LYS A 108 19.14 -1.72 -3.76
N THR A 109 18.81 -2.38 -4.87
CA THR A 109 17.70 -1.93 -5.73
C THR A 109 16.36 -1.95 -4.99
N VAL A 110 16.22 -2.81 -3.98
CA VAL A 110 15.01 -2.97 -3.17
C VAL A 110 15.00 -2.00 -1.97
N VAL A 111 16.17 -1.69 -1.40
CA VAL A 111 16.32 -0.78 -0.27
C VAL A 111 17.27 0.36 -0.64
N LYS A 112 16.70 1.53 -0.93
CA LYS A 112 17.45 2.79 -1.10
C LYS A 112 17.36 3.60 0.18
N VAL A 113 18.51 4.03 0.68
CA VAL A 113 18.61 4.99 1.77
C VAL A 113 18.96 6.32 1.12
N ASP A 114 18.00 7.24 1.07
CA ASP A 114 18.27 8.62 0.70
C ASP A 114 18.61 9.37 2.00
N GLY A 115 19.81 9.96 2.04
CA GLY A 115 20.30 10.70 3.18
C GLY A 115 21.31 11.75 2.74
N GLU A 116 20.83 12.98 2.62
CA GLU A 116 21.60 14.22 2.81
C GLU A 116 20.93 15.03 3.93
#